data_AF-A0A842W4C2-F1
#
_entry.id   AF-A0A842W4C2-F1
#
_cell.length_a   1.000
_cell.length_b   1.000
_cell.length_c   1.000
_cell.angle_alpha   90.00
_cell.angle_beta   90.00
_cell.angle_gamma   90.00
#
_symmetry.space_group_name_H-M   'P 1'
#
loop_
_entity.id
_entity.type
_entity.pdbx_description
1 polymer ?
#
loop_
_entity_poly.entity_id
_entity_poly.type
_entity_poly.pdbx_seq_one_letter_code
_entity_poly.pdbx_strand_id
1 'polypeptide(L)'
;MSEIDAVVKDSYKSPEINCCQNPKIIKNEEGILVCSNCGVTYGQSYLFEERRAFTQREIKNRRRTEPVWRNFGSRTVISNIYKDAKGHSLSPERRRLFSRLNKINHSLVSSMERNLWGARPYLNQIAAKLFIPNFIRETAWQLYLSVAEKKLTMGRTIKGFVSASLYAAIRIHEFPRLFEEVTEIAKVPRNSLHKCLGLIIKRVFPEFGYKYKPITIPPLVYRFGNVLKLSMKTQKTAIAILSKAIHKGLRRGGKDPKGLAAAALYMAAKHNHEHRTQNDISDVAMITEVTLRNRIHQIKKYIK
;
A
#
# COMPACT_ATOMS: atom_id res chain seq x y z
N MET A 1 -3.60 17.39 -27.08
CA MET A 1 -3.98 18.53 -26.22
C MET A 1 -3.13 18.48 -24.97
N SER A 2 -2.03 19.22 -25.00
CA SER A 2 -1.20 19.47 -23.81
C SER A 2 -2.00 20.30 -22.81
N GLU A 3 -1.76 20.10 -21.51
CA GLU A 3 -2.42 20.79 -20.38
C GLU A 3 -2.41 22.33 -20.48
N ILE A 4 -1.54 22.88 -21.33
CA ILE A 4 -1.43 24.29 -21.68
C ILE A 4 -2.72 24.81 -22.35
N ASP A 5 -3.38 24.03 -23.19
CA ASP A 5 -4.59 24.45 -23.93
C ASP A 5 -5.81 24.65 -23.00
N ALA A 6 -5.82 23.99 -21.85
CA ALA A 6 -6.92 24.03 -20.89
C ALA A 6 -6.82 25.24 -19.94
N VAL A 7 -5.60 25.59 -19.49
CA VAL A 7 -5.35 26.71 -18.56
C VAL A 7 -5.65 28.06 -19.21
N VAL A 8 -5.51 28.16 -20.54
CA VAL A 8 -5.77 29.38 -21.31
C VAL A 8 -7.27 29.73 -21.36
N LYS A 9 -8.19 28.76 -21.20
CA LYS A 9 -9.64 29.01 -21.34
C LYS A 9 -10.29 29.72 -20.15
N ASP A 10 -9.77 29.55 -18.93
CA ASP A 10 -10.46 30.04 -17.73
C ASP A 10 -9.93 31.36 -17.15
N SER A 11 -8.78 31.87 -17.63
CA SER A 11 -8.07 32.94 -16.92
C SER A 11 -8.22 34.37 -17.46
N TYR A 12 -8.82 34.58 -18.65
CA TYR A 12 -8.94 35.95 -19.20
C TYR A 12 -10.25 36.18 -19.95
N LYS A 13 -11.28 36.60 -19.20
CA LYS A 13 -12.39 37.39 -19.77
C LYS A 13 -12.04 38.88 -19.68
N SER A 14 -11.33 39.40 -20.68
CA SER A 14 -11.30 40.84 -21.03
C SER A 14 -10.34 41.13 -22.20
N PRO A 15 -10.61 42.20 -22.97
CA PRO A 15 -11.50 42.29 -24.13
C PRO A 15 -10.80 41.87 -25.44
N GLU A 16 -11.58 41.49 -26.46
CA GLU A 16 -11.23 41.30 -27.89
C GLU A 16 -9.74 41.37 -28.28
N ILE A 17 -8.99 40.33 -27.94
CA ILE A 17 -7.64 40.14 -28.47
C ILE A 17 -7.78 39.52 -29.86
N ASN A 18 -7.87 40.36 -30.90
CA ASN A 18 -7.90 39.94 -32.30
C ASN A 18 -6.55 39.33 -32.70
N CYS A 19 -6.46 38.01 -32.59
CA CYS A 19 -5.33 37.23 -33.07
C CYS A 19 -5.62 36.65 -34.47
N CYS A 20 -4.59 36.15 -35.16
CA CYS A 20 -4.75 35.46 -36.44
C CYS A 20 -5.65 34.22 -36.34
N GLN A 21 -6.24 33.79 -37.47
CA GLN A 21 -7.21 32.68 -37.53
C GLN A 21 -6.69 31.35 -36.97
N ASN A 22 -5.37 31.12 -36.99
CA ASN A 22 -4.70 29.96 -36.38
C ASN A 22 -3.53 30.41 -35.48
N PRO A 23 -3.79 30.77 -34.21
CA PRO A 23 -2.75 31.21 -33.30
C PRO A 23 -1.86 30.04 -32.85
N LYS A 24 -0.55 30.17 -33.05
CA LYS A 24 0.44 29.24 -32.47
C LYS A 24 1.06 29.88 -31.24
N ILE A 25 0.56 29.55 -30.05
CA ILE A 25 1.00 30.16 -28.79
C ILE A 25 2.30 29.50 -28.33
N ILE A 26 3.34 30.30 -28.14
CA ILE A 26 4.66 29.89 -27.63
C ILE A 26 4.97 30.73 -26.37
N LYS A 27 5.79 30.17 -25.48
CA LYS A 27 6.32 30.87 -24.31
C LYS A 27 7.70 31.45 -24.64
N ASN A 28 7.84 32.76 -24.50
CA ASN A 28 9.15 33.43 -24.63
C ASN A 28 10.04 33.16 -23.41
N GLU A 29 11.34 33.45 -23.53
CA GLU A 29 12.33 33.28 -22.44
C GLU A 29 11.95 34.07 -21.17
N GLU A 30 11.30 35.22 -21.32
CA GLU A 30 10.78 36.06 -20.24
C GLU A 30 9.49 35.51 -19.59
N GLY A 31 8.98 34.39 -20.09
CA GLY A 31 7.80 33.71 -19.59
C GLY A 31 6.47 34.32 -20.05
N ILE A 32 6.45 35.13 -21.09
CA ILE A 32 5.24 35.70 -21.68
C ILE A 32 4.67 34.75 -22.75
N LEU A 33 3.34 34.59 -22.77
CA LEU A 33 2.64 33.81 -23.78
C LEU A 33 2.39 34.69 -25.01
N VAL A 34 2.99 34.31 -26.14
CA VAL A 34 2.97 35.09 -27.38
C VAL A 34 2.54 34.21 -28.54
N CYS A 35 1.72 34.74 -29.44
CA CYS A 35 1.45 34.07 -30.72
C CYS A 35 2.67 34.18 -31.64
N SER A 36 3.25 33.05 -32.03
CA SER A 36 4.36 32.97 -32.99
C SER A 36 4.02 33.51 -34.39
N ASN A 37 2.74 33.56 -34.74
CA ASN A 37 2.30 33.91 -36.09
C ASN A 37 2.01 35.41 -36.24
N CYS A 38 1.61 36.12 -35.17
CA CYS A 38 1.25 37.54 -35.23
C CYS A 38 1.83 38.41 -34.10
N GLY A 39 2.55 37.83 -33.14
CA GLY A 39 3.22 38.56 -32.05
C GLY A 39 2.30 39.04 -30.93
N VAL A 40 0.99 38.75 -31.00
CA VAL A 40 0.03 39.15 -29.97
C VAL A 40 0.36 38.48 -28.63
N THR A 41 0.41 39.27 -27.57
CA THR A 41 0.72 38.84 -26.20
C THR A 41 -0.57 38.56 -25.44
N TYR A 42 -0.71 37.35 -24.91
CA TYR A 42 -1.88 36.93 -24.14
C TYR A 42 -1.72 37.14 -22.63
N GLY A 43 -0.51 37.47 -22.18
CA GLY A 43 -0.16 37.70 -20.77
C GLY A 43 1.05 36.88 -20.32
N GLN A 44 1.39 37.01 -19.05
CA GLN A 44 2.52 36.29 -18.46
C GLN A 44 2.10 34.88 -18.03
N SER A 45 2.89 33.87 -18.41
CA SER A 45 2.81 32.53 -17.86
C SER A 45 3.37 32.54 -16.44
N TYR A 46 2.50 32.69 -15.45
CA TYR A 46 2.85 32.38 -14.07
C TYR A 46 3.23 30.90 -14.00
N LEU A 47 4.50 30.61 -13.72
CA LEU A 47 4.92 29.26 -13.35
C LEU A 47 4.25 28.93 -12.00
N PHE A 48 3.25 28.07 -12.03
CA PHE A 48 2.70 27.41 -10.84
C PHE A 48 3.67 26.37 -10.24
N GLU A 49 4.89 26.25 -10.76
CA GLU A 49 5.88 25.38 -10.15
C GLU A 49 6.35 26.01 -8.84
N GLU A 50 5.85 25.46 -7.74
CA GLU A 50 6.40 25.66 -6.41
C GLU A 50 7.93 25.58 -6.49
N ARG A 51 8.65 26.56 -5.94
CA ARG A 51 10.13 26.57 -5.91
C ARG A 51 10.61 25.16 -5.56
N ARG A 52 11.21 24.41 -6.47
CA ARG A 52 11.65 23.04 -6.16
C ARG A 52 12.89 23.13 -5.28
N ALA A 53 12.88 22.46 -4.12
CA ALA A 53 14.05 22.31 -3.28
C ALA A 53 14.73 21.00 -3.66
N PHE A 54 15.89 21.08 -4.31
CA PHE A 54 16.59 19.89 -4.81
C PHE A 54 17.60 19.36 -3.79
N THR A 55 18.07 20.23 -2.89
CA THR A 55 19.04 19.85 -1.84
C THR A 55 18.39 19.66 -0.47
N GLN A 56 18.95 18.76 0.34
CA GLN A 56 18.49 18.55 1.72
C GLN A 56 18.56 19.81 2.59
N ARG A 57 19.50 20.74 2.29
CA ARG A 57 19.64 22.01 3.01
C ARG A 57 18.51 22.97 2.64
N GLU A 58 18.18 23.10 1.35
CA GLU A 58 17.01 23.87 0.91
C GLU A 58 15.72 23.31 1.49
N ILE A 59 15.55 21.97 1.50
CA ILE A 59 14.37 21.32 2.09
C ILE A 59 14.24 21.63 3.59
N LYS A 60 15.37 21.66 4.33
CA LYS A 60 15.38 21.98 5.77
C LYS A 60 15.15 23.46 6.06
N ASN A 61 15.70 24.35 5.22
CA ASN A 61 15.60 25.80 5.38
C ASN A 61 14.27 26.37 4.87
N ARG A 62 13.53 25.60 4.05
CA ARG A 62 12.20 25.98 3.59
C ARG A 62 11.26 26.13 4.79
N ARG A 63 10.75 27.35 4.99
CA ARG A 63 9.63 27.58 5.89
C ARG A 63 8.44 26.82 5.32
N ARG A 64 7.93 25.84 6.06
CA ARG A 64 6.74 25.05 5.69
C ARG A 64 5.48 25.92 5.78
N THR A 65 5.28 26.83 4.83
CA THR A 65 3.98 27.46 4.57
C THR A 65 3.11 26.59 3.66
N GLU A 66 3.67 25.55 3.06
CA GLU A 66 2.90 24.58 2.28
C GLU A 66 1.97 23.77 3.18
N PRO A 67 0.70 23.60 2.78
CA PRO A 67 -0.20 22.68 3.47
C PRO A 67 0.44 21.30 3.44
N VAL A 68 0.79 20.76 4.61
CA VAL A 68 1.13 19.35 4.71
C VAL A 68 -0.16 18.58 4.47
N TRP A 69 -0.38 18.16 3.23
CA TRP A 69 -1.43 17.22 2.86
C TRP A 69 -1.16 15.91 3.59
N ARG A 70 -1.68 15.79 4.81
CA ARG A 70 -1.72 14.51 5.51
C ARG A 70 -2.94 13.77 4.99
N ASN A 71 -2.78 12.51 4.59
CA ASN A 71 -3.91 11.61 4.27
C ASN A 71 -4.78 11.26 5.50
N PHE A 72 -4.63 11.98 6.62
CA PHE A 72 -5.37 11.79 7.87
C PHE A 72 -5.67 13.16 8.52
N GLY A 73 -6.55 13.94 7.91
CA GLY A 73 -7.09 15.17 8.48
C GLY A 73 -6.08 16.34 8.55
N SER A 74 -6.45 17.47 7.99
CA SER A 74 -5.71 18.73 8.02
C SER A 74 -5.80 19.40 9.39
N ARG A 75 -5.34 18.74 10.46
CA ARG A 75 -5.31 19.33 11.81
C ARG A 75 -3.88 19.56 12.28
N THR A 76 -3.62 20.81 12.66
CA THR A 76 -2.40 21.18 13.38
C THR A 76 -2.43 20.55 14.77
N VAL A 77 -1.34 19.90 15.14
CA VAL A 77 -1.19 19.30 16.47
C VAL A 77 -0.38 20.26 17.32
N ILE A 78 -0.97 20.70 18.43
CA ILE A 78 -0.26 21.45 19.47
C ILE A 78 0.53 20.41 20.27
N SER A 79 1.84 20.31 20.07
CA SER A 79 2.65 19.42 20.89
C SER A 79 2.83 19.98 22.31
N ASN A 80 3.25 19.14 23.25
CA ASN A 80 3.72 19.60 24.56
C ASN A 80 5.08 20.28 24.38
N ILE A 81 5.02 21.54 23.96
CA ILE A 81 6.17 22.36 23.65
C ILE A 81 6.58 23.12 24.91
N TYR A 82 7.87 23.05 25.24
CA TYR A 82 8.49 23.87 26.29
C TYR A 82 9.33 25.02 25.72
N LYS A 83 9.50 25.07 24.39
CA LYS A 83 10.34 26.04 23.68
C LYS A 83 9.67 26.61 22.43
N ASP A 84 9.72 27.91 22.23
CA ASP A 84 9.21 28.56 21.02
C ASP A 84 9.97 28.13 19.75
N ALA A 85 9.44 28.47 18.57
CA ALA A 85 10.09 28.16 17.28
C ALA A 85 11.52 28.73 17.15
N LYS A 86 11.85 29.77 17.93
CA LYS A 86 13.20 30.36 18.03
C LYS A 86 14.08 29.68 19.09
N GLY A 87 13.59 28.66 19.79
CA GLY A 87 14.32 27.91 20.83
C GLY A 87 14.24 28.48 22.24
N HIS A 88 13.61 29.65 22.45
CA HIS A 88 13.43 30.24 23.78
C HIS A 88 12.47 29.43 24.64
N SER A 89 12.76 29.27 25.94
CA SER A 89 11.87 28.58 26.86
C SER A 89 10.58 29.35 27.09
N LEU A 90 9.44 28.67 27.01
CA LEU A 90 8.14 29.24 27.31
C LEU A 90 8.00 29.58 28.80
N SER A 91 7.35 30.71 29.11
CA SER A 91 6.97 31.06 30.48
C SER A 91 5.98 30.04 31.07
N PRO A 92 5.94 29.85 32.40
CA PRO A 92 5.01 28.90 33.04
C PRO A 92 3.54 29.13 32.67
N GLU A 93 3.12 30.39 32.55
CA GLU A 93 1.77 30.77 32.14
C GLU A 93 1.44 30.31 30.71
N ARG A 94 2.35 30.58 29.76
CA ARG A 94 2.17 30.15 28.37
C ARG A 94 2.16 28.62 28.27
N ARG A 95 2.99 27.92 29.05
CA ARG A 95 2.95 26.44 29.11
C ARG A 95 1.59 25.93 29.57
N ARG A 96 0.99 26.54 30.60
CA ARG A 96 -0.36 26.18 31.07
C ARG A 96 -1.41 26.46 29.99
N LEU A 97 -1.33 27.60 29.32
CA LEU A 97 -2.20 27.95 28.20
C LEU A 97 -2.11 26.91 27.07
N PHE A 98 -0.91 26.58 26.59
CA PHE A 98 -0.72 25.58 25.53
C PHE A 98 -1.13 24.18 25.95
N SER A 99 -0.92 23.79 27.21
CA SER A 99 -1.42 22.53 27.74
C SER A 99 -2.95 22.49 27.71
N ARG A 100 -3.62 23.57 28.11
CA ARG A 100 -5.09 23.70 28.04
C ARG A 100 -5.58 23.68 26.60
N LEU A 101 -4.95 24.43 25.70
CA LEU A 101 -5.29 24.44 24.27
C LEU A 101 -5.08 23.06 23.64
N ASN A 102 -4.03 22.32 24.02
CA ASN A 102 -3.80 20.96 23.54
C ASN A 102 -4.91 20.01 23.99
N LYS A 103 -5.37 20.11 25.24
CA LYS A 103 -6.53 19.34 25.74
C LYS A 103 -7.80 19.65 24.92
N ILE A 104 -8.09 20.92 24.66
CA ILE A 104 -9.23 21.35 23.83
C ILE A 104 -9.08 20.84 22.38
N ASN A 105 -7.87 20.90 21.84
CA ASN A 105 -7.58 20.42 20.49
C ASN A 105 -7.87 18.92 20.35
N HIS A 106 -7.51 18.13 21.36
CA HIS A 106 -7.79 16.69 21.40
C HIS A 106 -9.27 16.36 21.65
N SER A 107 -10.02 17.21 22.36
CA SER A 107 -11.46 16.98 22.58
C SER A 107 -12.30 17.24 21.33
N LEU A 108 -11.84 18.10 20.43
CA LEU A 108 -12.52 18.41 19.16
C LEU A 108 -12.34 17.32 18.08
N VAL A 109 -11.64 16.23 18.38
CA VAL A 109 -11.35 15.18 17.39
C VAL A 109 -12.54 14.24 17.23
N SER A 110 -13.02 14.13 15.99
CA SER A 110 -14.10 13.20 15.64
C SER A 110 -13.73 11.75 15.98
N SER A 111 -14.73 10.90 16.20
CA SER A 111 -14.51 9.47 16.43
C SER A 111 -13.80 8.81 15.25
N MET A 112 -14.10 9.27 14.02
CA MET A 112 -13.43 8.82 12.80
C MET A 112 -11.95 9.18 12.81
N GLU A 113 -11.59 10.44 13.04
CA GLU A 113 -10.19 10.88 13.03
C GLU A 113 -9.38 10.18 14.12
N ARG A 114 -9.94 9.99 15.32
CA ARG A 114 -9.29 9.20 16.40
C ARG A 114 -8.99 7.78 15.95
N ASN A 115 -9.92 7.16 15.22
CA ASN A 115 -9.74 5.84 14.66
C ASN A 115 -8.59 5.82 13.63
N LEU A 116 -8.59 6.76 12.67
CA LEU A 116 -7.55 6.87 11.64
C LEU A 116 -6.16 7.11 12.25
N TRP A 117 -6.08 7.93 13.30
CA TRP A 117 -4.86 8.20 14.07
C TRP A 117 -4.25 6.94 14.69
N GLY A 118 -5.07 6.03 15.21
CA GLY A 118 -4.59 4.75 15.73
C GLY A 118 -4.25 3.75 14.61
N ALA A 119 -5.04 3.77 13.53
CA ALA A 119 -4.94 2.80 12.44
C ALA A 119 -3.68 2.98 11.57
N ARG A 120 -3.33 4.21 11.19
CA ARG A 120 -2.21 4.47 10.26
C ARG A 120 -0.84 4.05 10.82
N PRO A 121 -0.46 4.40 12.07
CA PRO A 121 0.80 3.93 12.66
C PRO A 121 0.84 2.41 12.77
N TYR A 122 -0.29 1.79 13.12
CA TYR A 122 -0.40 0.34 13.22
C TYR A 122 -0.25 -0.35 11.85
N LEU A 123 -0.87 0.17 10.80
CA LEU A 123 -0.69 -0.29 9.42
C LEU A 123 0.79 -0.22 9.01
N ASN A 124 1.43 0.92 9.28
CA ASN A 124 2.84 1.13 8.97
C ASN A 124 3.75 0.15 9.73
N GLN A 125 3.44 -0.11 11.01
CA GLN A 125 4.19 -1.04 11.84
C GLN A 125 4.12 -2.47 11.30
N ILE A 126 2.93 -2.97 10.96
CA ILE A 126 2.79 -4.34 10.41
C ILE A 126 3.43 -4.43 9.03
N ALA A 127 3.20 -3.44 8.17
CA ALA A 127 3.76 -3.44 6.83
C ALA A 127 5.29 -3.42 6.84
N ALA A 128 5.90 -2.67 7.75
CA ALA A 128 7.35 -2.66 7.95
C ALA A 128 7.87 -4.04 8.38
N LYS A 129 7.21 -4.70 9.34
CA LYS A 129 7.58 -6.05 9.80
C LYS A 129 7.48 -7.11 8.69
N LEU A 130 6.54 -6.96 7.78
CA LEU A 130 6.34 -7.87 6.64
C LEU A 130 7.17 -7.49 5.39
N PHE A 131 7.96 -6.42 5.46
CA PHE A 131 8.69 -5.83 4.34
C PHE A 131 7.80 -5.55 3.12
N ILE A 132 6.61 -4.99 3.38
CA ILE A 132 5.62 -4.67 2.34
C ILE A 132 5.95 -3.31 1.71
N PRO A 133 6.04 -3.22 0.37
CA PRO A 133 6.27 -1.96 -0.34
C PRO A 133 5.22 -0.86 -0.09
N ASN A 134 5.61 0.40 -0.31
CA ASN A 134 4.75 1.56 -0.06
C ASN A 134 3.46 1.57 -0.90
N PHE A 135 3.51 1.16 -2.18
CA PHE A 135 2.32 1.12 -3.03
C PHE A 135 1.22 0.19 -2.47
N ILE A 136 1.60 -0.97 -1.92
CA ILE A 136 0.65 -1.90 -1.26
C ILE A 136 0.10 -1.28 0.03
N ARG A 137 0.94 -0.56 0.78
CA ARG A 137 0.53 0.16 2.01
C ARG A 137 -0.49 1.26 1.71
N GLU A 138 -0.36 1.93 0.58
CA GLU A 138 -1.30 2.96 0.12
C GLU A 138 -2.64 2.35 -0.28
N THR A 139 -2.63 1.27 -1.07
CA THR A 139 -3.87 0.52 -1.38
C THR A 139 -4.54 0.00 -0.12
N ALA A 140 -3.77 -0.56 0.83
CA ALA A 140 -4.31 -1.00 2.12
C ALA A 140 -4.95 0.14 2.91
N TRP A 141 -4.38 1.34 2.83
CA TRP A 141 -4.93 2.52 3.47
C TRP A 141 -6.22 2.99 2.80
N GLN A 142 -6.28 3.02 1.46
CA GLN A 142 -7.50 3.36 0.72
C GLN A 142 -8.64 2.40 1.09
N LEU A 143 -8.37 1.09 1.11
CA LEU A 143 -9.34 0.09 1.56
C LEU A 143 -9.78 0.32 3.01
N TYR A 144 -8.88 0.77 3.88
CA TYR A 144 -9.22 1.06 5.27
C TYR A 144 -10.07 2.34 5.42
N LEU A 145 -9.80 3.37 4.62
CA LEU A 145 -10.61 4.60 4.60
C LEU A 145 -12.06 4.30 4.24
N SER A 146 -12.30 3.53 3.18
CA SER A 146 -13.65 3.12 2.79
C SER A 146 -14.36 2.26 3.84
N VAL A 147 -13.60 1.41 4.57
CA VAL A 147 -14.14 0.64 5.71
C VAL A 147 -14.62 1.59 6.83
N ALA A 148 -13.82 2.62 7.11
CA ALA A 148 -14.08 3.59 8.15
C ALA A 148 -15.29 4.47 7.78
N GLU A 149 -15.34 5.00 6.55
CA GLU A 149 -16.45 5.77 5.98
C GLU A 149 -17.80 5.04 6.10
N LYS A 150 -17.79 3.73 5.84
CA LYS A 150 -18.96 2.85 5.99
C LYS A 150 -19.29 2.43 7.42
N LYS A 151 -18.57 2.96 8.42
CA LYS A 151 -18.72 2.66 9.86
C LYS A 151 -18.64 1.15 10.16
N LEU A 152 -17.92 0.37 9.34
CA LEU A 152 -17.80 -1.09 9.53
C LEU A 152 -16.99 -1.48 10.76
N THR A 153 -16.20 -0.53 11.28
CA THR A 153 -15.34 -0.67 12.46
C THR A 153 -16.13 -0.68 13.78
N MET A 154 -17.40 -0.28 13.79
CA MET A 154 -18.20 -0.22 15.02
C MET A 154 -18.44 -1.63 15.58
N GLY A 155 -18.11 -1.84 16.86
CA GLY A 155 -18.23 -3.14 17.54
C GLY A 155 -17.14 -4.17 17.22
N ARG A 156 -16.06 -3.77 16.51
CA ARG A 156 -14.94 -4.65 16.16
C ARG A 156 -13.60 -3.96 16.42
N THR A 157 -12.55 -4.76 16.52
CA THR A 157 -11.20 -4.22 16.76
C THR A 157 -10.66 -3.51 15.52
N ILE A 158 -10.19 -2.26 15.69
CA ILE A 158 -9.46 -1.49 14.67
C ILE A 158 -8.30 -2.32 14.08
N LYS A 159 -7.54 -2.99 14.95
CA LYS A 159 -6.43 -3.86 14.55
C LYS A 159 -6.84 -4.96 13.57
N GLY A 160 -8.03 -5.52 13.74
CA GLY A 160 -8.58 -6.55 12.85
C GLY A 160 -8.83 -6.02 11.44
N PHE A 161 -9.48 -4.86 11.32
CA PHE A 161 -9.74 -4.25 10.01
C PHE A 161 -8.48 -3.76 9.33
N VAL A 162 -7.54 -3.13 10.06
CA VAL A 162 -6.26 -2.69 9.47
C VAL A 162 -5.48 -3.88 8.90
N SER A 163 -5.39 -4.98 9.66
CA SER A 163 -4.68 -6.19 9.23
C SER A 163 -5.39 -6.88 8.07
N ALA A 164 -6.73 -6.89 8.07
CA ALA A 164 -7.52 -7.42 6.98
C ALA A 164 -7.42 -6.57 5.70
N SER A 165 -7.40 -5.24 5.81
CA SER A 165 -7.17 -4.33 4.68
C SER A 165 -5.77 -4.50 4.09
N LEU A 166 -4.76 -4.70 4.94
CA LEU A 166 -3.40 -5.01 4.49
C LEU A 166 -3.35 -6.34 3.72
N TYR A 167 -3.98 -7.39 4.26
CA TYR A 167 -4.03 -8.67 3.56
C TYR A 167 -4.85 -8.59 2.26
N ALA A 168 -5.94 -7.82 2.23
CA ALA A 168 -6.70 -7.58 1.01
C ALA A 168 -5.85 -6.88 -0.06
N ALA A 169 -5.07 -5.87 0.30
CA ALA A 169 -4.15 -5.19 -0.62
C ALA A 169 -3.04 -6.13 -1.14
N ILE A 170 -2.47 -6.97 -0.26
CA ILE A 170 -1.51 -8.01 -0.66
C ILE A 170 -2.11 -8.92 -1.75
N ARG A 171 -3.40 -9.26 -1.63
CA ARG A 171 -4.09 -10.13 -2.58
C ARG A 171 -4.43 -9.44 -3.90
N ILE A 172 -4.67 -8.14 -3.89
CA ILE A 172 -4.84 -7.33 -5.11
C ILE A 172 -3.53 -7.28 -5.90
N HIS A 173 -2.41 -7.05 -5.20
CA HIS A 173 -1.07 -6.92 -5.79
C HIS A 173 -0.33 -8.25 -5.98
N GLU A 174 -0.99 -9.39 -5.74
CA GLU A 174 -0.42 -10.75 -5.87
C GLU A 174 0.93 -10.93 -5.13
N PHE A 175 1.11 -10.25 -4.00
CA PHE A 175 2.35 -10.33 -3.21
C PHE A 175 2.39 -11.62 -2.36
N PRO A 176 3.51 -12.38 -2.33
CA PRO A 176 3.55 -13.71 -1.73
C PRO A 176 3.65 -13.65 -0.19
N ARG A 177 2.54 -13.34 0.48
CA ARG A 177 2.41 -13.45 1.95
C ARG A 177 1.24 -14.33 2.32
N LEU A 178 1.43 -15.09 3.39
CA LEU A 178 0.40 -15.98 3.91
C LEU A 178 -0.56 -15.21 4.81
N PHE A 179 -1.78 -15.73 4.93
CA PHE A 179 -2.75 -15.20 5.88
C PHE A 179 -2.25 -15.35 7.32
N GLU A 180 -1.64 -16.49 7.62
CA GLU A 180 -1.08 -16.83 8.92
C GLU A 180 0.02 -15.87 9.37
N GLU A 181 0.92 -15.48 8.47
CA GLU A 181 1.99 -14.51 8.75
C GLU A 181 1.43 -13.15 9.18
N VAL A 182 0.36 -12.69 8.51
CA VAL A 182 -0.30 -11.45 8.89
C VAL A 182 -0.96 -11.59 10.27
N THR A 183 -1.62 -12.72 10.55
CA THR A 183 -2.27 -12.94 11.85
C THR A 183 -1.28 -12.99 13.01
N GLU A 184 -0.12 -13.63 12.82
CA GLU A 184 0.92 -13.76 13.83
C GLU A 184 1.54 -12.40 14.18
N ILE A 185 1.90 -11.61 13.16
CA ILE A 185 2.50 -10.29 13.36
C ILE A 185 1.50 -9.29 13.94
N ALA A 186 0.25 -9.37 13.50
CA ALA A 186 -0.83 -8.51 14.00
C ALA A 186 -1.26 -8.86 15.43
N LYS A 187 -0.97 -10.09 15.90
CA LYS A 187 -1.51 -10.64 17.17
C LYS A 187 -3.03 -10.54 17.24
N VAL A 188 -3.70 -10.81 16.11
CA VAL A 188 -5.17 -10.81 16.00
C VAL A 188 -5.64 -12.24 15.77
N PRO A 189 -6.69 -12.71 16.47
CA PRO A 189 -7.17 -14.08 16.29
C PRO A 189 -7.62 -14.33 14.85
N ARG A 190 -7.24 -15.49 14.31
CA ARG A 190 -7.50 -15.93 12.92
C ARG A 190 -8.96 -15.68 12.49
N ASN A 191 -9.91 -16.07 13.34
CA ASN A 191 -11.34 -15.95 13.08
C ASN A 191 -11.81 -14.50 12.98
N SER A 192 -11.25 -13.60 13.79
CA SER A 192 -11.59 -12.17 13.75
C SER A 192 -11.09 -11.55 12.45
N LEU A 193 -9.84 -11.82 12.06
CA LEU A 193 -9.26 -11.30 10.83
C LEU A 193 -10.02 -11.84 9.60
N HIS A 194 -10.39 -13.12 9.60
CA HIS A 194 -11.17 -13.72 8.53
C HIS A 194 -12.57 -13.09 8.38
N LYS A 195 -13.27 -12.85 9.50
CA LYS A 195 -14.56 -12.14 9.50
C LYS A 195 -14.41 -10.71 8.95
N CYS A 196 -13.39 -9.98 9.36
CA CYS A 196 -13.10 -8.63 8.86
C CYS A 196 -12.78 -8.63 7.36
N LEU A 197 -11.95 -9.56 6.90
CA LEU A 197 -11.62 -9.74 5.49
C LEU A 197 -12.88 -10.02 4.65
N GLY A 198 -13.74 -10.93 5.12
CA GLY A 198 -15.00 -11.24 4.43
C GLY A 198 -15.91 -10.03 4.26
N LEU A 199 -15.91 -9.10 5.21
CA LEU A 199 -16.69 -7.86 5.11
C LEU A 199 -16.09 -6.87 4.13
N ILE A 200 -14.76 -6.74 4.09
CA ILE A 200 -14.07 -5.91 3.11
C ILE A 200 -14.38 -6.42 1.69
N ILE A 201 -14.27 -7.74 1.49
CA ILE A 201 -14.57 -8.35 0.19
C ILE A 201 -16.03 -8.13 -0.22
N LYS A 202 -16.98 -8.23 0.71
CA LYS A 202 -18.41 -8.06 0.40
C LYS A 202 -18.83 -6.61 0.21
N ARG A 203 -18.31 -5.69 1.04
CA ARG A 203 -18.82 -4.31 1.10
C ARG A 203 -17.91 -3.29 0.41
N VAL A 204 -16.61 -3.51 0.34
CA VAL A 204 -15.63 -2.51 -0.11
C VAL A 204 -15.14 -2.81 -1.52
N PHE A 205 -14.81 -4.07 -1.82
CA PHE A 205 -14.29 -4.45 -3.14
C PHE A 205 -15.19 -4.04 -4.32
N PRO A 206 -16.54 -4.13 -4.22
CA PRO A 206 -17.41 -3.68 -5.31
C PRO A 206 -17.24 -2.21 -5.70
N GLU A 207 -16.87 -1.33 -4.75
CA GLU A 207 -16.70 0.11 -5.04
C GLU A 207 -15.50 0.40 -5.92
N PHE A 208 -14.45 -0.38 -5.74
CA PHE A 208 -13.20 -0.24 -6.48
C PHE A 208 -13.12 -1.18 -7.69
N GLY A 209 -14.18 -1.95 -7.97
CA GLY A 209 -14.18 -2.96 -9.04
C GLY A 209 -13.19 -4.12 -8.80
N TYR A 210 -12.72 -4.33 -7.57
CA TYR A 210 -11.78 -5.40 -7.26
C TYR A 210 -12.47 -6.76 -7.13
N LYS A 211 -11.78 -7.82 -7.55
CA LYS A 211 -12.20 -9.21 -7.36
C LYS A 211 -11.22 -9.94 -6.46
N TYR A 212 -11.75 -10.70 -5.50
CA TYR A 212 -10.92 -11.54 -4.63
C TYR A 212 -10.49 -12.80 -5.39
N LYS A 213 -9.25 -12.82 -5.88
CA LYS A 213 -8.64 -13.97 -6.58
C LYS A 213 -8.01 -14.93 -5.59
N PRO A 214 -7.97 -16.26 -5.84
CA PRO A 214 -7.22 -17.23 -5.02
C PRO A 214 -5.69 -16.95 -5.03
N ILE A 215 -4.94 -17.55 -4.10
CA ILE A 215 -3.48 -17.33 -4.01
C ILE A 215 -2.78 -18.01 -5.20
N THR A 216 -1.98 -17.24 -5.91
CA THR A 216 -1.12 -17.71 -6.99
C THR A 216 0.06 -18.52 -6.43
N ILE A 217 0.27 -19.75 -6.92
CA ILE A 217 1.27 -20.68 -6.37
C ILE A 217 2.73 -20.31 -6.74
N PRO A 218 3.07 -19.95 -8.00
CA PRO A 218 4.46 -19.69 -8.37
C PRO A 218 5.21 -18.66 -7.50
N PRO A 219 4.62 -17.49 -7.14
CA PRO A 219 5.28 -16.54 -6.23
C PRO A 219 5.60 -17.12 -4.85
N LEU A 220 4.74 -18.01 -4.33
CA LEU A 220 5.00 -18.71 -3.07
C LEU A 220 6.17 -19.68 -3.18
N VAL A 221 6.29 -20.41 -4.30
CA VAL A 221 7.39 -21.36 -4.54
C VAL A 221 8.73 -20.63 -4.54
N TYR A 222 8.85 -19.50 -5.25
CA TYR A 222 10.08 -18.71 -5.26
C TYR A 222 10.43 -18.18 -3.87
N ARG A 223 9.43 -17.67 -3.15
CA ARG A 223 9.65 -17.17 -1.79
C ARG A 223 10.12 -18.27 -0.84
N PHE A 224 9.41 -19.40 -0.80
CA PHE A 224 9.78 -20.53 0.05
C PHE A 224 11.16 -21.07 -0.31
N GLY A 225 11.48 -21.16 -1.61
CA GLY A 225 12.79 -21.53 -2.10
C GLY A 225 13.90 -20.60 -1.61
N ASN A 226 13.66 -19.29 -1.63
CA ASN A 226 14.63 -18.30 -1.14
C ASN A 226 14.85 -18.40 0.38
N VAL A 227 13.78 -18.61 1.16
CA VAL A 227 13.90 -18.82 2.62
C VAL A 227 14.67 -20.10 2.94
N LEU A 228 14.45 -21.18 2.17
CA LEU A 228 15.13 -22.47 2.31
C LEU A 228 16.52 -22.51 1.66
N LYS A 229 16.98 -21.38 1.09
CA LYS A 229 18.25 -21.24 0.37
C LYS A 229 18.44 -22.31 -0.72
N LEU A 230 17.38 -22.59 -1.48
CA LEU A 230 17.39 -23.54 -2.61
C LEU A 230 17.77 -22.82 -3.91
N SER A 231 18.45 -23.51 -4.83
CA SER A 231 18.86 -22.90 -6.08
C SER A 231 17.67 -22.55 -6.97
N MET A 232 17.87 -21.57 -7.85
CA MET A 232 16.85 -21.20 -8.85
C MET A 232 16.49 -22.38 -9.77
N LYS A 233 17.43 -23.31 -10.01
CA LYS A 233 17.16 -24.54 -10.76
C LYS A 233 16.09 -25.38 -10.05
N THR A 234 16.25 -25.60 -8.75
CA THR A 234 15.27 -26.31 -7.90
C THR A 234 13.91 -25.63 -7.88
N GLN A 235 13.88 -24.29 -7.74
CA GLN A 235 12.63 -23.53 -7.74
C GLN A 235 11.89 -23.63 -9.08
N LYS A 236 12.60 -23.53 -10.22
CA LYS A 236 12.03 -23.74 -11.55
C LYS A 236 11.49 -25.16 -11.74
N THR A 237 12.25 -26.17 -11.29
CA THR A 237 11.78 -27.57 -11.38
C THR A 237 10.53 -27.82 -10.53
N ALA A 238 10.39 -27.18 -9.38
CA ALA A 238 9.17 -27.28 -8.56
C ALA A 238 7.94 -26.75 -9.29
N ILE A 239 8.07 -25.62 -9.98
CA ILE A 239 6.98 -25.06 -10.80
C ILE A 239 6.65 -25.99 -11.97
N ALA A 240 7.65 -26.59 -12.62
CA ALA A 240 7.45 -27.54 -13.71
C ALA A 240 6.77 -28.84 -13.26
N ILE A 241 7.14 -29.37 -12.08
CA ILE A 241 6.48 -30.52 -11.45
C ILE A 241 5.01 -30.20 -11.20
N LEU A 242 4.73 -29.02 -10.65
CA LEU A 242 3.37 -28.60 -10.34
C LEU A 242 2.55 -28.39 -11.62
N SER A 243 3.11 -27.73 -12.65
CA SER A 243 2.40 -27.52 -13.92
C SER A 243 2.07 -28.84 -14.60
N LYS A 244 3.02 -29.79 -14.66
CA LYS A 244 2.78 -31.14 -15.17
C LYS A 244 1.65 -31.85 -14.43
N ALA A 245 1.64 -31.80 -13.10
CA ALA A 245 0.57 -32.42 -12.31
C ALA A 245 -0.80 -31.79 -12.60
N ILE A 246 -0.85 -30.46 -12.78
CA ILE A 246 -2.09 -29.74 -13.12
C ILE A 246 -2.58 -30.12 -14.52
N HIS A 247 -1.68 -30.19 -15.51
CA HIS A 247 -2.02 -30.64 -16.86
C HIS A 247 -2.54 -32.08 -16.89
N LYS A 248 -1.99 -32.96 -16.06
CA LYS A 248 -2.46 -34.35 -15.89
C LYS A 248 -3.74 -34.48 -15.02
N GLY A 249 -4.41 -33.37 -14.68
CA GLY A 249 -5.74 -33.39 -14.03
C GLY A 249 -5.76 -33.08 -12.53
N LEU A 250 -4.65 -32.62 -11.94
CA LEU A 250 -4.65 -32.16 -10.55
C LEU A 250 -5.49 -30.88 -10.41
N ARG A 251 -6.71 -31.02 -9.87
CA ARG A 251 -7.58 -29.87 -9.56
C ARG A 251 -6.94 -28.94 -8.52
N ARG A 252 -6.87 -27.64 -8.86
CA ARG A 252 -6.42 -26.57 -7.96
C ARG A 252 -7.49 -26.18 -6.91
N GLY A 253 -8.78 -26.25 -7.30
CA GLY A 253 -9.90 -25.86 -6.43
C GLY A 253 -10.06 -26.79 -5.22
N GLY A 254 -10.35 -26.20 -4.05
CA GLY A 254 -10.55 -26.92 -2.80
C GLY A 254 -9.26 -27.40 -2.11
N LYS A 255 -8.09 -27.17 -2.70
CA LYS A 255 -6.79 -27.52 -2.11
C LYS A 255 -6.05 -26.27 -1.67
N ASP A 256 -5.36 -26.39 -0.54
CA ASP A 256 -4.56 -25.30 0.01
C ASP A 256 -3.32 -25.00 -0.87
N PRO A 257 -3.21 -23.81 -1.48
CA PRO A 257 -2.11 -23.45 -2.38
C PRO A 257 -0.72 -23.53 -1.73
N LYS A 258 -0.60 -23.18 -0.44
CA LYS A 258 0.70 -23.22 0.28
C LYS A 258 1.22 -24.65 0.42
N GLY A 259 0.32 -25.61 0.68
CA GLY A 259 0.67 -27.03 0.77
C GLY A 259 1.11 -27.63 -0.57
N LEU A 260 0.51 -27.20 -1.68
CA LEU A 260 0.94 -27.60 -3.02
C LEU A 260 2.32 -27.02 -3.38
N ALA A 261 2.56 -25.75 -3.04
CA ALA A 261 3.85 -25.10 -3.23
C ALA A 261 4.97 -25.84 -2.46
N ALA A 262 4.73 -26.11 -1.17
CA ALA A 262 5.66 -26.81 -0.29
C ALA A 262 5.97 -28.23 -0.77
N ALA A 263 4.95 -28.99 -1.17
CA ALA A 263 5.13 -30.36 -1.67
C ALA A 263 5.90 -30.39 -3.00
N ALA A 264 5.61 -29.48 -3.92
CA ALA A 264 6.33 -29.37 -5.18
C ALA A 264 7.81 -29.00 -4.95
N LEU A 265 8.08 -28.10 -4.00
CA LEU A 265 9.44 -27.69 -3.64
C LEU A 265 10.22 -28.84 -3.00
N TYR A 266 9.62 -29.62 -2.10
CA TYR A 266 10.25 -30.83 -1.54
C TYR A 266 10.60 -31.87 -2.61
N MET A 267 9.69 -32.11 -3.57
CA MET A 267 9.95 -33.05 -4.66
C MET A 267 11.08 -32.59 -5.57
N ALA A 268 11.13 -31.30 -5.89
CA ALA A 268 12.20 -30.70 -6.67
C ALA A 268 13.55 -30.74 -5.96
N ALA A 269 13.56 -30.40 -4.66
CA ALA A 269 14.73 -30.47 -3.79
C ALA A 269 15.32 -31.89 -3.77
N LYS A 270 14.46 -32.92 -3.68
CA LYS A 270 14.89 -34.32 -3.77
C LYS A 270 15.45 -34.70 -5.14
N HIS A 271 14.89 -34.17 -6.23
CA HIS A 271 15.34 -34.46 -7.60
C HIS A 271 16.71 -33.85 -7.92
N ASN A 272 17.02 -32.65 -7.39
CA ASN A 272 18.26 -31.94 -7.67
C ASN A 272 19.35 -32.13 -6.60
N HIS A 273 19.19 -33.11 -5.70
CA HIS A 273 20.12 -33.40 -4.59
C HIS A 273 20.31 -32.25 -3.58
N GLU A 274 19.34 -31.33 -3.48
CA GLU A 274 19.33 -30.24 -2.50
C GLU A 274 18.40 -30.61 -1.33
N HIS A 275 18.75 -31.64 -0.57
CA HIS A 275 17.86 -32.18 0.45
C HIS A 275 17.57 -31.18 1.58
N ARG A 276 16.28 -31.06 1.91
CA ARG A 276 15.75 -30.33 3.08
C ARG A 276 14.83 -31.26 3.85
N THR A 277 14.78 -31.10 5.17
CA THR A 277 13.91 -31.94 5.99
C THR A 277 12.44 -31.57 5.74
N GLN A 278 11.54 -32.50 6.03
CA GLN A 278 10.10 -32.21 5.92
C GLN A 278 9.69 -31.13 6.92
N ASN A 279 10.30 -31.11 8.11
CA ASN A 279 10.09 -30.10 9.14
C ASN A 279 10.46 -28.70 8.64
N ASP A 280 11.65 -28.52 8.05
CA ASP A 280 12.08 -27.20 7.54
C ASP A 280 11.09 -26.63 6.52
N ILE A 281 10.56 -27.48 5.64
CA ILE A 281 9.62 -27.06 4.60
C ILE A 281 8.23 -26.80 5.18
N SER A 282 7.78 -27.61 6.14
CA SER A 282 6.49 -27.42 6.79
C SER A 282 6.45 -26.15 7.62
N ASP A 283 7.55 -25.80 8.29
CA ASP A 283 7.69 -24.59 9.10
C ASP A 283 7.60 -23.34 8.23
N VAL A 284 8.36 -23.31 7.11
CA VAL A 284 8.34 -22.19 6.15
C VAL A 284 6.96 -21.99 5.51
N ALA A 285 6.23 -23.08 5.27
CA ALA A 285 4.89 -23.02 4.68
C ALA A 285 3.76 -22.87 5.71
N MET A 286 4.06 -22.88 7.03
CA MET A 286 3.08 -22.87 8.12
C MET A 286 1.98 -23.94 7.92
N ILE A 287 2.42 -25.18 7.70
CA ILE A 287 1.57 -26.38 7.56
C ILE A 287 2.10 -27.50 8.46
N THR A 288 1.32 -28.57 8.64
CA THR A 288 1.78 -29.75 9.37
C THR A 288 2.54 -30.69 8.44
N GLU A 289 3.48 -31.47 8.98
CA GLU A 289 4.18 -32.50 8.19
C GLU A 289 3.22 -33.50 7.52
N VAL A 290 2.14 -33.85 8.21
CA VAL A 290 1.10 -34.75 7.68
C VAL A 290 0.44 -34.16 6.44
N THR A 291 0.14 -32.85 6.45
CA THR A 291 -0.40 -32.19 5.26
C THR A 291 0.61 -32.14 4.12
N LEU A 292 1.90 -31.92 4.42
CA LEU A 292 2.97 -32.00 3.43
C LEU A 292 3.04 -33.39 2.77
N ARG A 293 3.08 -34.47 3.56
CA ARG A 293 3.13 -35.87 3.08
C ARG A 293 1.92 -36.21 2.20
N ASN A 294 0.73 -35.83 2.62
CA ASN A 294 -0.50 -36.03 1.85
C ASN A 294 -0.45 -35.33 0.49
N ARG A 295 0.07 -34.09 0.43
CA ARG A 295 0.21 -33.34 -0.83
C ARG A 295 1.28 -33.94 -1.74
N ILE A 296 2.40 -34.42 -1.18
CA ILE A 296 3.43 -35.13 -1.95
C ILE A 296 2.85 -36.39 -2.60
N HIS A 297 2.10 -37.21 -1.86
CA HIS A 297 1.48 -38.42 -2.39
C HIS A 297 0.50 -38.10 -3.52
N GLN A 298 -0.31 -37.04 -3.35
CA GLN A 298 -1.21 -36.56 -4.40
C GLN A 298 -0.47 -36.15 -5.66
N ILE A 299 0.56 -35.29 -5.56
CA ILE A 299 1.32 -34.85 -6.73
C ILE A 299 1.97 -36.04 -7.43
N LYS A 300 2.55 -36.98 -6.68
CA LYS A 300 3.16 -38.21 -7.25
C LYS A 300 2.16 -39.05 -8.05
N LYS A 301 0.90 -39.18 -7.60
CA LYS A 301 -0.13 -39.95 -8.30
C LYS A 301 -0.41 -39.42 -9.71
N TYR A 302 -0.28 -38.11 -9.92
CA TYR A 302 -0.51 -37.47 -11.22
C TYR A 302 0.76 -37.28 -12.02
N ILE A 303 1.96 -37.57 -11.51
CA ILE A 303 3.20 -37.40 -12.29
C ILE A 303 3.73 -38.72 -12.83
N LYS A 304 3.45 -39.83 -12.15
CA LYS A 304 3.51 -41.17 -12.77
C LYS A 304 2.73 -41.19 -14.09
#